data_AF-A0A7K6NXB7-F1
#
_entry.id   AF-A0A7K6NXB7-F1
#
_cell.length_a   1.000
_cell.length_b   1.000
_cell.length_c   1.000
_cell.angle_alpha   90.00
_cell.angle_beta   90.00
_cell.angle_gamma   90.00
#
_symmetry.space_group_name_H-M   'P 1'
#
loop_
_entity.id
_entity.type
_entity.pdbx_description
1 polymer ?
#
loop_
_entity_poly.entity_id
_entity_poly.type
_entity_poly.pdbx_seq_one_letter_code
_entity_poly.pdbx_strand_id
1 'polypeptide(L)'
;IAAKASNKDTMSAAAEKDEDSTKEEEWEKTLKTTVVDMEVGEFRGHKVSVWDLLHSKYIPEENRKEILELYQAGELTLEQVKMVVSTIVTKAEAARAEQSAPEGSPRSGSTVAEAEDTHLLEDR
;
A
#
# COMPACT_ATOMS: atom_id res chain seq x y z
N ILE A 1 -1.68 30.20 48.24
CA ILE A 1 -1.23 30.70 46.90
C ILE A 1 0.22 31.16 47.07
N ALA A 2 1.19 30.91 46.21
CA ALA A 2 1.16 30.63 44.79
C ALA A 2 2.27 29.64 44.41
N ALA A 3 1.92 28.78 43.46
CA ALA A 3 2.86 28.01 42.66
C ALA A 3 3.63 28.93 41.70
N LYS A 4 4.83 28.48 41.32
CA LYS A 4 5.64 28.81 40.12
C LYS A 4 7.02 28.20 40.36
N ALA A 5 7.73 27.60 39.44
CA ALA A 5 7.57 27.09 38.08
C ALA A 5 8.88 26.27 37.91
N SER A 6 8.98 25.20 37.15
CA SER A 6 9.12 25.26 35.71
C SER A 6 9.93 24.01 35.37
N ASN A 7 9.24 23.05 34.76
CA ASN A 7 9.71 22.32 33.59
C ASN A 7 11.14 21.74 33.71
N LYS A 8 11.23 20.49 34.14
CA LYS A 8 12.36 19.63 33.79
C LYS A 8 12.16 19.25 32.34
N ASP A 9 12.94 19.88 31.47
CA ASP A 9 12.97 19.62 30.04
C ASP A 9 13.10 18.12 29.76
N THR A 10 12.05 17.68 29.08
CA THR A 10 12.00 16.48 28.26
C THR A 10 12.88 16.71 27.03
N MET A 11 13.39 15.60 26.48
CA MET A 11 14.04 15.43 25.18
C MET A 11 15.57 15.32 25.18
N SER A 12 16.01 14.05 25.23
CA SER A 12 16.92 13.49 24.23
C SER A 12 16.59 11.99 24.18
N ALA A 13 15.76 11.54 23.23
CA ALA A 13 16.15 11.17 21.87
C ALA A 13 17.28 10.13 21.84
N ALA A 14 16.96 8.92 22.29
CA ALA A 14 17.47 7.68 21.71
C ALA A 14 16.37 6.64 21.92
N ALA A 15 15.91 6.05 20.81
CA ALA A 15 14.96 4.97 20.82
C ALA A 15 15.60 3.75 21.46
N GLU A 16 15.44 3.60 22.77
CA GLU A 16 15.79 2.38 23.49
C GLU A 16 14.55 1.91 24.22
N LYS A 17 13.69 1.17 23.51
CA LYS A 17 12.69 0.35 24.16
C LYS A 17 12.23 -0.80 23.27
N ASP A 18 13.12 -1.76 23.07
CA ASP A 18 12.74 -3.14 22.72
C ASP A 18 13.46 -4.11 23.66
N GLU A 19 13.23 -3.91 24.96
CA GLU A 19 13.36 -4.96 25.97
C GLU A 19 11.97 -5.57 26.19
N ASP A 20 11.61 -6.55 25.35
CA ASP A 20 10.60 -7.55 25.66
C ASP A 20 11.16 -8.95 25.38
N SER A 21 11.17 -9.76 26.44
CA SER A 21 11.79 -11.07 26.51
C SER A 21 10.80 -12.16 26.14
N THR A 22 10.66 -12.53 24.86
CA THR A 22 10.01 -13.81 24.48
C THR A 22 10.45 -14.32 23.11
N LYS A 23 11.59 -15.00 22.98
CA LYS A 23 11.89 -15.93 21.86
C LYS A 23 11.53 -15.42 20.44
N GLU A 24 11.70 -14.13 20.19
CA GLU A 24 11.53 -13.56 18.84
C GLU A 24 12.84 -13.75 18.11
N GLU A 25 12.78 -14.32 16.91
CA GLU A 25 13.96 -14.58 16.11
C GLU A 25 14.61 -13.25 15.69
N GLU A 26 15.94 -13.21 15.57
CA GLU A 26 16.67 -11.96 15.25
C GLU A 26 16.20 -11.32 13.93
N TRP A 27 15.80 -12.17 13.00
CA TRP A 27 15.23 -11.78 11.72
C TRP A 27 13.85 -11.11 11.88
N GLU A 28 13.00 -11.57 12.81
CA GLU A 28 11.70 -10.94 13.11
C GLU A 28 11.90 -9.54 13.68
N LYS A 29 12.81 -9.40 14.65
CA LYS A 29 13.14 -8.09 15.25
C LYS A 29 13.68 -7.12 14.21
N THR A 30 14.53 -7.60 13.31
CA THR A 30 15.06 -6.79 12.21
C THR A 30 13.94 -6.30 11.30
N LEU A 31 12.98 -7.15 10.94
CA LEU A 31 11.83 -6.74 10.12
C LEU A 31 10.87 -5.78 10.84
N LYS A 32 10.69 -5.92 12.17
CA LYS A 32 9.81 -5.06 12.99
C LYS A 32 10.40 -3.66 13.21
N THR A 33 11.70 -3.58 13.48
CA THR A 33 12.43 -2.30 13.66
C THR A 33 12.64 -1.55 12.35
N THR A 34 12.60 -2.27 11.23
CA THR A 34 12.75 -1.70 9.91
C THR A 34 11.46 -1.07 9.42
N VAL A 35 11.45 0.26 9.31
CA VAL A 35 10.34 1.03 8.75
C VAL A 35 10.54 1.33 7.26
N VAL A 36 9.44 1.30 6.50
CA VAL A 36 9.37 1.69 5.10
C VAL A 36 8.37 2.83 4.96
N ASP A 37 8.77 3.83 4.17
CA ASP A 37 7.91 4.93 3.79
C ASP A 37 7.12 4.51 2.55
N MET A 38 5.80 4.43 2.67
CA MET A 38 4.94 4.03 1.57
C MET A 38 4.38 5.27 0.89
N GLU A 39 4.50 5.35 -0.43
CA GLU A 39 4.00 6.46 -1.25
C GLU A 39 2.67 6.12 -1.95
N VAL A 40 2.16 4.90 -1.77
CA VAL A 40 0.97 4.35 -2.43
C VAL A 40 0.01 3.72 -1.43
N GLY A 41 -1.27 3.73 -1.79
CA GLY A 41 -2.36 3.10 -1.06
C GLY A 41 -2.73 3.69 0.29
N GLU A 42 -3.33 2.85 1.14
CA GLU A 42 -3.79 3.21 2.48
C GLU A 42 -2.63 3.61 3.40
N PHE A 43 -1.41 3.15 3.09
CA PHE A 43 -0.20 3.50 3.83
C PHE A 43 0.50 4.76 3.33
N ARG A 44 -0.07 5.46 2.34
CA ARG A 44 0.54 6.64 1.76
C ARG A 44 0.80 7.72 2.81
N GLY A 45 2.07 8.10 2.99
CA GLY A 45 2.48 9.08 3.99
C GLY A 45 2.57 8.54 5.42
N HIS A 46 2.47 7.22 5.59
CA HIS A 46 2.69 6.53 6.84
C HIS A 46 4.02 5.73 6.79
N LYS A 47 4.73 5.71 7.92
CA LYS A 47 5.88 4.85 8.13
C LYS A 47 5.39 3.54 8.72
N VAL A 48 5.49 2.46 7.96
CA VAL A 48 4.98 1.14 8.34
C VAL A 48 6.15 0.18 8.39
N SER A 49 6.18 -0.68 9.42
CA SER A 49 7.23 -1.68 9.55
C SER A 49 7.10 -2.73 8.44
N VAL A 50 8.23 -3.24 7.94
CA VAL A 50 8.25 -4.31 6.92
C VAL A 50 7.45 -5.52 7.39
N TRP A 51 7.58 -5.88 8.67
CA TRP A 51 6.80 -6.93 9.32
C TRP A 51 5.28 -6.69 9.25
N ASP A 52 4.83 -5.47 9.51
CA ASP A 52 3.41 -5.14 9.50
C ASP A 52 2.83 -5.19 8.08
N LEU A 53 3.62 -4.76 7.08
CA LEU A 53 3.26 -4.90 5.66
C LEU A 53 3.16 -6.37 5.23
N LEU A 54 4.09 -7.23 5.68
CA LEU A 54 4.05 -8.69 5.45
C LEU A 54 2.81 -9.35 6.04
N HIS A 55 2.33 -8.85 7.19
CA HIS A 55 1.13 -9.34 7.86
C HIS A 55 -0.14 -8.58 7.44
N SER A 56 -0.01 -7.63 6.51
CA SER A 56 -1.12 -6.84 6.02
C SER A 56 -1.90 -7.58 4.94
N LYS A 57 -3.14 -7.15 4.72
CA LYS A 57 -4.05 -7.64 3.65
C LYS A 57 -3.49 -7.52 2.23
N TYR A 58 -2.41 -6.77 2.06
CA TYR A 58 -1.74 -6.57 0.77
C TYR A 58 -0.89 -7.78 0.36
N ILE A 59 -0.34 -8.50 1.32
CA ILE A 59 0.55 -9.63 1.07
C ILE A 59 -0.19 -10.90 1.48
N PRO A 60 -0.57 -11.77 0.53
CA PRO A 60 -1.23 -13.01 0.87
C PRO A 60 -0.24 -13.93 1.60
N GLU A 61 -0.78 -14.88 2.35
CA GLU A 61 0.00 -15.75 3.22
C GLU A 61 1.10 -16.53 2.50
N GLU A 62 0.85 -16.93 1.24
CA GLU A 62 1.82 -17.62 0.38
C GLU A 62 3.06 -16.77 0.11
N ASN A 63 2.87 -15.51 -0.31
CA ASN A 63 3.98 -14.59 -0.54
C ASN A 63 4.72 -14.27 0.76
N ARG A 64 3.98 -14.06 1.86
CA ARG A 64 4.58 -13.83 3.18
C ARG A 64 5.52 -14.98 3.54
N LYS A 65 5.04 -16.22 3.41
CA LYS A 65 5.81 -17.41 3.78
C LYS A 65 7.06 -17.54 2.93
N GLU A 66 6.96 -17.38 1.61
CA GLU A 66 8.10 -17.43 0.69
C GLU A 66 9.16 -16.38 1.03
N ILE A 67 8.74 -15.13 1.27
CA ILE A 67 9.67 -14.04 1.65
C ILE A 67 10.39 -14.35 2.97
N LEU A 68 9.66 -14.88 3.97
CA LEU A 68 10.24 -15.23 5.26
C LEU A 68 11.19 -16.43 5.16
N GLU A 69 10.83 -17.48 4.41
CA GLU A 69 11.69 -18.64 4.17
C GLU A 69 12.99 -18.23 3.47
N LEU A 70 12.91 -17.39 2.44
CA LEU A 70 14.09 -16.87 1.73
C LEU A 70 14.94 -15.95 2.60
N TYR A 71 14.32 -15.11 3.45
CA TYR A 71 15.06 -14.23 4.37
C TYR A 71 15.77 -15.04 5.47
N GLN A 72 15.10 -16.06 6.02
CA GLN A 72 15.68 -16.98 7.01
C GLN A 72 16.78 -17.86 6.38
N ALA A 73 16.62 -18.26 5.12
CA ALA A 73 17.65 -18.96 4.35
C ALA A 73 18.84 -18.07 3.98
N GLY A 74 18.72 -16.75 4.15
CA GLY A 74 19.73 -15.76 3.75
C GLY A 74 19.82 -15.54 2.24
N GLU A 75 18.86 -16.05 1.46
CA GLU A 75 18.74 -15.78 0.03
C GLU A 75 18.21 -14.38 -0.25
N LEU A 76 17.34 -13.88 0.64
CA LEU A 76 16.90 -12.49 0.64
C LEU A 76 17.64 -11.68 1.70
N THR A 77 18.01 -10.46 1.32
CA THR A 77 18.50 -9.44 2.26
C THR A 77 17.36 -8.52 2.71
N LEU A 78 17.55 -7.82 3.82
CA LEU A 78 16.57 -6.87 4.35
C LEU A 78 16.11 -5.83 3.30
N GLU A 79 17.05 -5.33 2.49
CA GLU A 79 16.73 -4.39 1.40
C GLU A 79 15.85 -5.02 0.32
N GLN A 80 16.11 -6.27 -0.03
CA GLN A 80 15.26 -6.98 -0.99
C GLN A 80 13.88 -7.25 -0.41
N VAL A 81 13.76 -7.62 0.87
CA VAL A 81 12.45 -7.78 1.53
C VAL A 81 11.67 -6.46 1.44
N LYS A 82 12.29 -5.32 1.75
CA LYS A 82 11.65 -3.99 1.58
C LYS A 82 11.15 -3.77 0.17
N MET A 83 11.99 -4.06 -0.83
CA MET A 83 11.66 -3.87 -2.24
C MET A 83 10.50 -4.77 -2.68
N VAL A 84 10.53 -6.05 -2.32
CA VAL A 84 9.48 -7.03 -2.65
C VAL A 84 8.15 -6.61 -2.02
N VAL A 85 8.16 -6.30 -0.72
CA VAL A 85 6.97 -5.87 0.03
C VAL A 85 6.39 -4.58 -0.57
N SER A 86 7.23 -3.57 -0.82
CA SER A 86 6.81 -2.31 -1.46
C SER A 86 6.24 -2.53 -2.86
N THR A 87 6.86 -3.41 -3.64
CA THR A 87 6.40 -3.77 -4.99
C THR A 87 5.04 -4.45 -4.94
N ILE A 88 4.82 -5.40 -4.03
CA ILE A 88 3.54 -6.10 -3.89
C ILE A 88 2.43 -5.11 -3.53
N VAL A 89 2.67 -4.23 -2.54
CA VAL A 89 1.67 -3.22 -2.13
C VAL A 89 1.37 -2.26 -3.29
N THR A 90 2.41 -1.79 -4.00
CA THR A 90 2.24 -0.92 -5.18
C THR A 90 1.41 -1.59 -6.26
N LYS A 91 1.69 -2.87 -6.57
CA LYS A 91 0.93 -3.63 -7.58
C LYS A 91 -0.50 -3.89 -7.14
N ALA A 92 -0.72 -4.22 -5.87
CA ALA A 92 -2.05 -4.46 -5.32
C ALA A 92 -2.91 -3.18 -5.36
N GLU A 93 -2.35 -2.03 -5.02
CA GLU A 93 -3.05 -0.74 -5.13
C GLU A 93 -3.30 -0.32 -6.58
N ALA A 94 -2.33 -0.51 -7.48
CA ALA A 94 -2.51 -0.25 -8.90
C ALA A 94 -3.67 -1.09 -9.47
N ALA A 95 -3.68 -2.40 -9.19
CA ALA A 95 -4.76 -3.29 -9.62
C ALA A 95 -6.13 -2.88 -9.05
N ARG A 96 -6.17 -2.38 -7.81
CA ARG A 96 -7.39 -1.86 -7.19
C ARG A 96 -7.87 -0.55 -7.82
N ALA A 97 -6.96 0.35 -8.19
CA ALA A 97 -7.27 1.58 -8.90
C ALA A 97 -7.88 1.28 -10.27
N GLU A 98 -7.37 0.29 -10.99
CA GLU A 98 -7.91 -0.14 -12.29
C GLU A 98 -9.31 -0.78 -12.17
N GLN A 99 -9.60 -1.48 -11.07
CA GLN A 99 -10.94 -2.07 -10.83
C GLN A 99 -11.99 -1.05 -10.35
N SER A 100 -11.56 0.10 -9.82
CA SER A 100 -12.44 1.11 -9.22
C SER A 100 -12.69 2.33 -10.11
N ALA A 101 -12.02 2.41 -11.26
CA ALA A 101 -12.51 3.23 -12.36
C ALA A 101 -13.62 2.45 -13.08
N PRO A 102 -14.91 2.82 -12.97
CA PRO A 102 -15.78 2.55 -14.09
C PRO A 102 -15.14 3.28 -15.26
N GLU A 103 -14.90 2.56 -16.36
CA GLU A 103 -15.03 3.19 -17.66
C GLU A 103 -16.34 3.96 -17.62
N GLY A 104 -16.21 5.26 -17.36
CA GLY A 104 -17.23 6.24 -17.61
C GLY A 104 -17.43 6.20 -19.11
N SER A 105 -18.27 5.26 -19.54
CA SER A 105 -18.99 5.38 -20.78
C SER A 105 -19.77 6.69 -20.69
N PRO A 106 -19.50 7.71 -21.54
CA PRO A 106 -20.62 8.45 -22.05
C PRO A 106 -21.26 7.54 -23.10
N ARG A 107 -22.33 6.89 -22.65
CA ARG A 107 -23.51 6.71 -23.50
C ARG A 107 -23.77 8.02 -24.25
N SER A 108 -24.06 7.89 -25.55
CA SER A 108 -24.86 8.80 -26.38
C SER A 108 -24.12 9.42 -27.57
N GLY A 109 -24.01 8.63 -28.63
CA GLY A 109 -24.11 9.10 -30.00
C GLY A 109 -25.38 8.55 -30.66
N SER A 110 -26.55 8.70 -30.02
CA SER A 110 -27.81 8.71 -30.76
C SER A 110 -28.06 10.16 -31.15
N THR A 111 -27.83 10.47 -32.43
CA THR A 111 -28.71 11.21 -33.35
C THR A 111 -27.88 11.69 -34.52
N VAL A 112 -27.84 10.91 -35.60
CA VAL A 112 -28.01 11.48 -36.94
C VAL A 112 -28.98 10.57 -37.68
N ALA A 113 -30.25 10.71 -37.32
CA ALA A 113 -31.31 10.56 -38.30
C ALA A 113 -31.36 11.91 -39.04
N GLU A 114 -30.33 12.21 -39.85
CA GLU A 114 -30.51 13.11 -40.98
C GLU A 114 -30.93 12.21 -42.14
N ALA A 115 -32.24 12.14 -42.30
CA ALA A 115 -32.84 11.81 -43.57
C ALA A 115 -32.62 13.03 -44.47
N GLU A 116 -31.69 12.91 -45.42
CA GLU A 116 -31.70 13.69 -46.66
C GLU A 116 -32.27 12.75 -47.71
N ASP A 117 -33.57 12.83 -47.97
CA ASP A 117 -34.17 13.64 -49.03
C ASP A 117 -34.41 12.81 -50.30
N THR A 118 -35.72 12.66 -50.57
CA THR A 118 -36.40 12.48 -51.86
C THR A 118 -36.07 11.28 -52.77
N HIS A 119 -36.97 10.30 -52.79
CA HIS A 119 -37.58 9.87 -54.05
C HIS A 119 -39.03 9.45 -53.84
N LEU A 120 -39.93 10.30 -54.34
CA LEU A 120 -41.36 10.16 -54.39
C LEU A 120 -41.77 9.18 -55.51
N LEU A 121 -42.34 8.03 -55.16
CA LEU A 121 -43.29 7.25 -55.98
C LEU A 121 -44.56 7.17 -55.10
N GLU A 122 -45.79 7.42 -55.53
CA GLU A 122 -46.46 7.03 -56.78
C GLU A 122 -47.81 7.79 -56.86
N ASP A 123 -48.25 8.05 -58.09
CA ASP A 123 -49.60 7.80 -58.62
C ASP A 123 -50.86 8.37 -57.91
N ARG A 124 -51.44 9.46 -58.47
CA ARG A 124 -52.85 9.53 -58.88
C ARG A 124 -53.14 10.71 -59.81
#